data_AF-A0A388TCF6-F1
#
_entry.id   AF-A0A388TCF6-F1
#
_cell.length_a   1.000
_cell.length_b   1.000
_cell.length_c   1.000
_cell.angle_alpha   90.00
_cell.angle_beta   90.00
_cell.angle_gamma   90.00
#
_symmetry.space_group_name_H-M   'P 1'
#
loop_
_entity.id
_entity.type
_entity.pdbx_description
1 polymer ?
#
loop_
_entity_poly.entity_id
_entity_poly.type
_entity_poly.pdbx_seq_one_letter_code
_entity_poly.pdbx_strand_id
1 'polypeptide(L)'
;MSKKDLKPIRSEHEAKEKGRNGGIKSGETRRLKRDYRQKVRWLLELKAPPSKAAKVAEKLGIPEGDIDNADVEIFAQHQKALSGSTRAAEFLRDSAGFAPPKNLNISGDMNNYNYEMDEKLRQLSVDELRALANGKTNRRGA
;
A
#
# COMPACT_ATOMS: atom_id res chain seq x y z
N MET A 1 -7.05 -8.29 -18.66
CA MET A 1 -7.92 -8.86 -19.71
C MET A 1 -9.16 -8.00 -19.80
N SER A 2 -9.52 -7.56 -21.00
CA SER A 2 -10.72 -6.77 -21.28
C SER A 2 -11.94 -7.70 -21.41
N LYS A 3 -13.16 -7.20 -21.17
CA LYS A 3 -14.42 -7.97 -21.38
C LYS A 3 -14.52 -8.58 -22.79
N LYS A 4 -13.84 -7.98 -23.78
CA LYS A 4 -13.80 -8.44 -25.17
C LYS A 4 -12.97 -9.72 -25.37
N ASP A 5 -12.09 -10.08 -24.42
CA ASP A 5 -11.17 -11.22 -24.54
C ASP A 5 -11.76 -12.54 -24.00
N LEU A 6 -12.94 -12.49 -23.38
CA LEU A 6 -13.58 -13.64 -22.75
C LEU A 6 -14.45 -14.39 -23.76
N LYS A 7 -14.09 -15.65 -24.05
CA LYS A 7 -14.93 -16.52 -24.88
C LYS A 7 -16.22 -16.87 -24.11
N PRO A 8 -17.41 -16.57 -24.66
CA PRO A 8 -18.67 -16.86 -23.99
C PRO A 8 -18.85 -18.36 -23.79
N ILE A 9 -19.39 -18.74 -22.64
CA ILE A 9 -19.72 -20.13 -22.29
C ILE A 9 -20.99 -20.51 -23.07
N ARG A 10 -20.97 -21.67 -23.76
CA ARG A 10 -22.03 -22.07 -24.70
C ARG A 10 -22.94 -23.18 -24.16
N SER A 11 -22.63 -23.78 -23.01
CA SER A 11 -23.50 -24.79 -22.36
C SER A 11 -23.27 -24.86 -20.85
N GLU A 12 -24.24 -25.44 -20.14
CA GLU A 12 -24.12 -25.71 -18.69
C GLU A 12 -22.97 -26.68 -18.38
N HIS A 13 -22.76 -27.69 -19.22
CA HIS A 13 -21.64 -28.63 -19.08
C HIS A 13 -20.29 -27.92 -19.24
N GLU A 14 -20.15 -27.05 -20.24
CA GLU A 14 -18.95 -26.23 -20.43
C GLU A 14 -18.70 -25.29 -19.24
N ALA A 15 -19.76 -24.72 -18.66
CA ALA A 15 -19.68 -23.89 -17.46
C ALA A 15 -19.12 -24.68 -16.27
N LYS A 16 -19.64 -25.89 -16.04
CA LYS A 16 -19.20 -26.79 -14.95
C LYS A 16 -17.75 -27.21 -15.11
N GLU A 17 -17.34 -27.64 -16.31
CA GLU A 17 -15.94 -28.01 -16.61
C GLU A 17 -14.99 -26.83 -16.42
N LYS A 18 -15.31 -25.65 -16.94
CA LYS A 18 -14.48 -24.43 -16.76
C LYS A 18 -14.40 -24.00 -15.29
N GLY A 19 -15.50 -24.07 -14.55
CA GLY A 19 -15.53 -23.79 -13.12
C GLY A 19 -14.64 -24.73 -12.33
N ARG A 20 -14.72 -26.05 -12.60
CA ARG A 20 -13.85 -27.07 -12.00
C ARG A 20 -12.38 -26.79 -12.30
N ASN A 21 -12.03 -26.56 -13.56
CA ASN A 21 -10.66 -26.30 -13.99
C ASN A 21 -10.10 -25.01 -13.36
N GLY A 22 -10.93 -23.96 -13.26
CA GLY A 22 -10.58 -22.73 -12.56
C GLY A 22 -10.33 -22.95 -11.07
N GLY A 23 -11.18 -23.74 -10.41
CA GLY A 23 -11.02 -24.13 -9.00
C GLY A 23 -9.72 -24.90 -8.75
N ILE A 24 -9.42 -25.88 -9.59
CA ILE A 24 -8.18 -26.68 -9.54
C ILE A 24 -6.97 -25.76 -9.72
N LYS A 25 -6.95 -24.94 -10.77
CA LYS A 25 -5.83 -24.03 -11.05
C LYS A 25 -5.62 -22.99 -9.95
N SER A 26 -6.71 -22.46 -9.39
CA SER A 26 -6.67 -21.56 -8.25
C SER A 26 -6.08 -22.26 -7.02
N GLY A 27 -6.50 -23.50 -6.74
CA GLY A 27 -5.97 -24.31 -5.66
C GLY A 27 -4.47 -24.60 -5.79
N GLU A 28 -4.02 -25.03 -6.98
CA GLU A 28 -2.60 -25.19 -7.32
C GLU A 28 -1.81 -23.91 -7.07
N THR A 29 -2.30 -22.78 -7.59
CA THR A 29 -1.64 -21.47 -7.44
C THR A 29 -1.55 -21.06 -5.97
N ARG A 30 -2.60 -21.28 -5.18
CA ARG A 30 -2.61 -20.98 -3.74
C ARG A 30 -1.60 -21.83 -2.99
N ARG A 31 -1.52 -23.14 -3.29
CA ARG A 31 -0.52 -24.05 -2.72
C ARG A 31 0.90 -23.63 -3.06
N LEU A 32 1.18 -23.35 -4.33
CA LEU A 32 2.48 -22.86 -4.78
C LEU A 32 2.90 -21.58 -4.03
N LYS A 33 1.99 -20.59 -3.93
CA LYS A 33 2.26 -19.35 -3.19
C LYS A 33 2.51 -19.61 -1.70
N ARG A 34 1.80 -20.54 -1.09
CA ARG A 34 2.01 -20.93 0.31
C ARG A 34 3.39 -21.55 0.51
N ASP A 35 3.76 -22.51 -0.34
CA ASP A 35 5.04 -23.19 -0.27
C ASP A 35 6.20 -22.22 -0.50
N TYR A 36 6.05 -21.28 -1.43
CA TYR A 36 7.02 -20.22 -1.64
C TYR A 36 7.18 -19.31 -0.41
N ARG A 37 6.07 -18.85 0.19
CA ARG A 37 6.13 -18.06 1.44
C ARG A 37 6.83 -18.82 2.56
N GLN A 38 6.59 -20.12 2.67
CA GLN A 38 7.23 -20.97 3.67
C GLN A 38 8.74 -21.08 3.44
N LYS A 39 9.17 -21.29 2.20
CA LYS A 39 10.61 -21.33 1.85
C LYS A 39 11.31 -20.00 2.12
N VAL A 40 10.68 -18.88 1.78
CA VAL A 40 11.24 -17.54 2.08
C VAL A 40 11.32 -17.31 3.59
N ARG A 41 10.28 -17.68 4.35
CA ARG A 41 10.31 -17.60 5.81
C ARG A 41 11.46 -18.42 6.40
N TRP A 42 11.66 -19.65 5.94
CA TRP A 42 12.79 -20.47 6.37
C TRP A 42 14.13 -19.82 6.05
N LEU A 43 14.29 -19.26 4.86
CA LEU A 43 15.52 -18.55 4.51
C LEU A 43 15.81 -17.39 5.47
N LEU A 44 14.80 -16.63 5.84
CA LEU A 44 14.92 -15.48 6.73
C LEU A 44 15.23 -15.89 8.18
N GLU A 45 14.62 -16.97 8.67
CA GLU A 45 14.81 -17.49 10.04
C GLU A 45 16.16 -18.23 10.23
N LEU A 46 16.88 -18.56 9.16
CA LEU A 46 18.21 -19.16 9.26
C LEU A 46 19.23 -18.16 9.82
N LYS A 47 20.18 -18.66 10.60
CA LYS A 47 21.30 -17.87 11.10
C LYS A 47 22.07 -17.21 9.97
N ALA A 48 22.41 -15.94 10.19
CA ALA A 48 23.18 -15.19 9.22
C ALA A 48 24.61 -15.74 9.09
N PRO A 49 25.23 -15.59 7.90
CA PRO A 49 26.66 -15.86 7.76
C PRO A 49 27.47 -15.00 8.74
N PRO A 50 28.48 -15.56 9.44
CA PRO A 50 29.24 -14.84 10.45
C PRO A 50 29.79 -13.49 9.99
N SER A 51 30.29 -13.43 8.74
CA SER A 51 30.81 -12.21 8.13
C SER A 51 29.80 -11.06 8.03
N LYS A 52 28.51 -11.37 7.95
CA LYS A 52 27.43 -10.36 7.96
C LYS A 52 26.90 -10.12 9.37
N ALA A 53 26.78 -11.19 10.16
CA ALA A 53 26.25 -11.14 11.52
C ALA A 53 27.11 -10.28 12.44
N ALA A 54 28.45 -10.41 12.38
CA ALA A 54 29.38 -9.66 13.24
C ALA A 54 29.16 -8.13 13.17
N LYS A 55 28.98 -7.57 11.97
CA LYS A 55 28.74 -6.13 11.77
C LYS A 55 27.42 -5.67 12.39
N VAL A 56 26.39 -6.51 12.30
CA VAL A 56 25.06 -6.20 12.86
C VAL A 56 25.10 -6.31 14.38
N ALA A 57 25.68 -7.39 14.89
CA ALA A 57 25.88 -7.66 16.31
C ALA A 57 26.60 -6.50 17.02
N GLU A 58 27.72 -6.02 16.46
CA GLU A 58 28.47 -4.88 17.00
C GLU A 58 27.59 -3.62 17.12
N LYS A 59 26.81 -3.32 16.07
CA LYS A 59 26.01 -2.08 16.00
C LYS A 59 24.76 -2.12 16.86
N LEU A 60 24.18 -3.30 17.05
CA LEU A 60 22.97 -3.50 17.84
C LEU A 60 23.25 -3.91 19.30
N GLY A 61 24.49 -4.28 19.63
CA GLY A 61 24.88 -4.70 20.98
C GLY A 61 24.28 -6.06 21.39
N ILE A 62 24.06 -6.96 20.43
CA ILE A 62 23.47 -8.30 20.65
C ILE A 62 24.43 -9.40 20.19
N PRO A 63 24.32 -10.64 20.71
CA PRO A 63 25.21 -11.73 20.35
C PRO A 63 25.11 -12.08 18.86
N GLU A 64 26.25 -12.36 18.22
CA GLU A 64 26.30 -12.78 16.81
C GLU A 64 25.48 -14.05 16.56
N GLY A 65 25.50 -14.97 17.52
CA GLY A 65 24.72 -16.21 17.48
C GLY A 65 23.21 -16.00 17.48
N ASP A 66 22.72 -14.80 17.81
CA ASP A 66 21.29 -14.47 17.82
C ASP A 66 20.82 -13.88 16.48
N ILE A 67 21.73 -13.40 15.64
CA ILE A 67 21.43 -12.76 14.35
C ILE A 67 20.96 -13.78 13.30
N ASP A 68 19.79 -13.54 12.73
CA ASP A 68 19.29 -14.28 11.56
C ASP A 68 19.44 -13.50 10.24
N ASN A 69 19.04 -14.11 9.13
CA ASN A 69 19.11 -13.46 7.82
C ASN A 69 18.16 -12.26 7.72
N ALA A 70 17.02 -12.27 8.42
CA ALA A 70 16.08 -11.16 8.46
C ALA A 70 16.70 -9.92 9.11
N ASP A 71 17.40 -10.10 10.23
CA ASP A 71 18.11 -9.03 10.94
C ASP A 71 19.12 -8.33 10.02
N VAL A 72 19.93 -9.12 9.31
CA VAL A 72 20.92 -8.61 8.35
C VAL A 72 20.26 -7.87 7.19
N GLU A 73 19.16 -8.40 6.65
CA GLU A 73 18.42 -7.76 5.56
C GLU A 73 17.83 -6.42 5.99
N ILE A 74 17.15 -6.38 7.14
CA ILE A 74 16.55 -5.16 7.71
C ILE A 74 17.64 -4.11 7.97
N PHE A 75 18.78 -4.52 8.54
CA PHE A 75 19.91 -3.62 8.78
C PHE A 75 20.49 -3.05 7.48
N ALA A 76 20.61 -3.85 6.43
CA ALA A 76 21.05 -3.38 5.12
C ALA A 76 20.05 -2.40 4.48
N GLN A 77 18.74 -2.65 4.60
CA GLN A 77 17.72 -1.72 4.16
C GLN A 77 17.78 -0.40 4.95
N HIS A 78 18.05 -0.46 6.25
CA HIS A 78 18.27 0.73 7.08
C HIS A 78 19.45 1.55 6.59
N GLN A 79 20.61 0.92 6.32
CA GLN A 79 21.76 1.62 5.75
C GLN A 79 21.45 2.27 4.40
N LYS A 80 20.69 1.56 3.55
CA LYS A 80 20.27 2.08 2.24
C LYS A 80 19.26 3.23 2.35
N ALA A 81 18.39 3.21 3.35
CA ALA A 81 17.47 4.31 3.63
C ALA A 81 18.23 5.55 4.11
N LEU A 82 19.21 5.37 5.03
CA LEU A 82 20.09 6.44 5.48
C LEU A 82 20.91 7.07 4.35
N SER A 83 21.26 6.29 3.33
CA SER A 83 21.92 6.80 2.11
C SER A 83 20.96 7.47 1.12
N GLY A 84 19.71 7.73 1.50
CA GLY A 84 18.72 8.46 0.69
C GLY A 84 17.76 7.61 -0.14
N SER A 85 17.74 6.29 0.01
CA SER A 85 16.78 5.45 -0.73
C SER A 85 15.38 5.53 -0.13
N THR A 86 14.49 6.30 -0.78
CA THR A 86 13.07 6.42 -0.41
C THR A 86 12.37 5.07 -0.37
N ARG A 87 12.69 4.17 -1.32
CA ARG A 87 12.08 2.83 -1.36
C ARG A 87 12.46 1.95 -0.17
N ALA A 88 13.70 2.04 0.30
CA ALA A 88 14.13 1.34 1.52
C ALA A 88 13.47 1.95 2.77
N ALA A 89 13.34 3.28 2.80
CA ALA A 89 12.60 3.96 3.87
C ALA A 89 11.12 3.56 3.92
N GLU A 90 10.45 3.47 2.76
CA GLU A 90 9.08 2.96 2.65
C GLU A 90 8.96 1.52 3.15
N PHE A 91 9.89 0.64 2.73
CA PHE A 91 9.91 -0.75 3.19
C PHE A 91 10.01 -0.84 4.72
N LEU A 92 10.90 -0.06 5.35
CA LEU A 92 11.04 -0.05 6.80
C LEU A 92 9.81 0.54 7.49
N ARG A 93 9.27 1.66 7.00
CA ARG A 93 8.03 2.27 7.50
C ARG A 93 6.88 1.26 7.47
N ASP A 94 6.68 0.60 6.34
CA ASP A 94 5.58 -0.33 6.13
C ASP A 94 5.75 -1.58 7.00
N SER A 95 6.98 -2.08 7.15
CA SER A 95 7.31 -3.23 8.00
C SER A 95 7.12 -2.93 9.49
N ALA A 96 7.35 -1.68 9.91
CA ALA A 96 7.11 -1.20 11.27
C ALA A 96 5.61 -0.93 11.56
N GLY A 97 4.71 -1.14 10.59
CA GLY A 97 3.28 -0.92 10.75
C GLY A 97 2.84 0.53 10.56
N PHE A 98 3.73 1.43 10.11
CA PHE A 98 3.43 2.83 9.83
C PHE A 98 2.97 3.06 8.38
N ALA A 99 2.56 2.00 7.68
CA ALA A 99 2.03 2.13 6.33
C ALA A 99 0.75 2.97 6.33
N PRO A 100 0.64 4.00 5.48
CA PRO A 100 -0.61 4.73 5.34
C PRO A 100 -1.71 3.79 4.88
N PRO A 101 -2.98 4.04 5.28
CA PRO A 101 -4.10 3.21 4.85
C PRO A 101 -4.18 3.20 3.31
N LYS A 102 -4.14 1.99 2.72
CA LYS A 102 -4.23 1.80 1.26
C LYS A 102 -5.56 2.27 0.69
N ASN A 103 -6.58 2.29 1.55
CA ASN A 103 -7.92 2.72 1.21
C ASN A 103 -8.23 3.88 2.16
N LEU A 104 -8.06 5.11 1.69
CA LEU A 104 -8.78 6.23 2.30
C LEU A 104 -10.26 5.98 1.97
N ASN A 105 -10.98 5.33 2.87
CA ASN A 105 -12.43 5.38 2.86
C ASN A 105 -12.81 6.82 3.22
N ILE A 106 -12.74 7.73 2.24
CA ILE A 106 -13.47 8.99 2.30
C ILE A 106 -14.93 8.61 2.06
N SER A 107 -15.52 7.90 3.02
CA SER A 107 -16.97 7.96 3.24
C SER A 107 -17.20 9.33 3.88
N GLY A 108 -17.07 10.38 3.06
CA GLY A 108 -17.66 11.65 3.40
C GLY A 108 -19.14 11.38 3.53
N ASP A 109 -19.64 11.41 4.75
CA ASP A 109 -21.06 11.67 4.95
C ASP A 109 -21.30 13.05 4.34
N MET A 110 -21.76 13.08 3.09
CA MET A 110 -22.06 14.30 2.35
C MET A 110 -23.11 15.17 3.08
N ASN A 111 -23.73 14.63 4.14
CA ASN A 111 -24.69 15.33 4.98
C ASN A 111 -24.05 16.20 6.07
N ASN A 112 -22.74 16.13 6.29
CA ASN A 112 -22.08 16.91 7.36
C ASN A 112 -21.13 18.01 6.85
N TYR A 113 -21.33 18.48 5.61
CA TYR A 113 -20.79 19.76 5.16
C TYR A 113 -21.70 20.93 5.59
N ASN A 114 -21.97 21.04 6.89
CA ASN A 114 -22.28 22.33 7.47
C ASN A 114 -20.98 23.11 7.61
N TYR A 115 -20.38 23.48 6.46
CA TYR A 115 -19.64 24.74 6.44
C TYR A 115 -20.67 25.77 6.89
N GLU A 116 -20.38 26.49 7.98
CA GLU A 116 -21.12 27.68 8.38
C GLU A 116 -21.07 28.67 7.21
N MET A 117 -21.93 28.46 6.22
CA MET A 117 -22.24 29.43 5.20
C MET A 117 -22.95 30.53 5.96
N ASP A 118 -22.18 31.56 6.30
CA ASP A 118 -22.65 32.82 6.87
C ASP A 118 -24.00 33.14 6.22
N GLU A 119 -25.05 33.36 7.02
CA GLU A 119 -26.44 33.51 6.55
C GLU A 119 -26.55 34.50 5.38
N LYS A 120 -25.64 35.48 5.35
CA LYS A 120 -25.47 36.45 4.26
C LYS A 120 -25.21 35.80 2.90
N LEU A 121 -24.45 34.70 2.82
CA LEU A 121 -24.18 33.96 1.58
C LEU A 121 -25.40 33.19 1.07
N ARG A 122 -26.31 32.77 1.97
CA ARG A 122 -27.53 32.07 1.58
C ARG A 122 -28.61 32.99 1.02
N GLN A 123 -28.57 34.26 1.40
CA GLN A 123 -29.52 35.27 0.94
C GLN A 123 -29.09 35.96 -0.36
N LEU A 124 -27.85 35.74 -0.80
CA LEU A 124 -27.32 36.32 -2.04
C LEU A 124 -27.77 35.50 -3.27
N SER A 125 -28.16 36.21 -4.32
CA SER A 125 -28.46 35.62 -5.61
C SER A 125 -27.20 35.02 -6.27
N VAL A 126 -27.41 34.10 -7.21
CA VAL A 126 -26.31 33.43 -7.95
C VAL A 126 -25.41 34.44 -8.66
N ASP A 127 -25.97 35.55 -9.13
CA ASP A 127 -25.23 36.60 -9.82
C ASP A 127 -24.38 37.45 -8.85
N GLU A 128 -24.86 37.69 -7.64
CA GLU A 128 -24.08 38.36 -6.59
C GLU A 128 -22.95 37.48 -6.05
N LEU A 129 -23.19 36.17 -5.91
CA LEU A 129 -22.15 35.20 -5.53
C LEU A 129 -21.03 35.16 -6.58
N ARG A 130 -21.39 35.20 -7.87
CA ARG A 130 -20.43 35.30 -8.98
C ARG A 130 -19.67 36.63 -8.97
N ALA A 131 -20.34 37.74 -8.69
CA ALA A 131 -19.70 39.04 -8.57
C ALA A 131 -18.70 39.10 -7.40
N LEU A 132 -19.02 38.48 -6.25
CA LEU A 132 -18.12 38.37 -5.10
C LEU A 132 -16.90 37.50 -5.37
N ALA A 133 -17.07 36.37 -6.07
CA ALA A 133 -15.98 35.50 -6.48
C ALA A 133 -15.03 36.21 -7.47
N ASN A 134 -15.59 37.01 -8.38
CA ASN A 134 -14.85 37.75 -9.40
C ASN A 134 -14.30 39.11 -8.90
N GLY A 135 -14.82 39.65 -7.80
CA GLY A 135 -14.36 40.92 -7.22
C GLY A 135 -13.07 40.81 -6.41
N LYS A 136 -12.72 39.60 -5.93
CA LYS A 136 -11.47 39.36 -5.17
C LYS A 136 -10.22 39.28 -6.05
N THR A 137 -10.36 39.14 -7.36
CA THR A 137 -9.21 39.13 -8.29
C THR A 137 -8.71 40.52 -8.67
N ASN A 138 -9.37 41.61 -8.24
CA ASN A 138 -8.95 42.98 -8.57
C ASN A 138 -8.59 43.85 -7.34
N ARG A 139 -7.85 43.27 -6.38
CA ARG A 139 -7.02 44.04 -5.43
C ARG A 139 -5.55 43.62 -5.55
N ARG A 140 -4.98 43.87 -6.72
CA ARG A 140 -3.54 44.12 -6.89
C ARG A 140 -3.45 45.43 -7.66
N GLY A 141 -3.24 46.52 -6.93
CA GLY A 141 -3.24 47.87 -7.51
C GLY A 141 -3.34 48.96 -6.47
N ALA A 142 -2.41 48.96 -5.52
CA ALA A 142 -1.87 50.14 -4.82
C ALA A 142 -0.58 49.70 -4.14
#